data_AF-A0A2X3EV95-F1
#
_entry.id   AF-A0A2X3EV95-F1
#
_cell.length_a   1.000
_cell.length_b   1.000
_cell.length_c   1.000
_cell.angle_alpha   90.00
_cell.angle_beta   90.00
_cell.angle_gamma   90.00
#
_symmetry.space_group_name_H-M   'P 1'
#
loop_
_entity.id
_entity.type
_entity.pdbx_description
1 polymer ?
#
loop_
_entity_poly.entity_id
_entity_poly.type
_entity_poly.pdbx_seq_one_letter_code
_entity_poly.pdbx_strand_id
1 'polypeptide(L)'
;MPFAAGDDWLLSLPLFHVSGQGIVWRWLLAGARLTVRDKQPLAQMLHGCTHASLVPTQLWRLLNDDAAVSLKAVLLGGASIRSN
;
A
#
# COMPACT_ATOMS: atom_id res chain seq x y z
N MET A 1 10.87 -4.85 -6.04
CA MET A 1 9.62 -5.47 -5.54
C MET A 1 8.82 -5.90 -6.77
N PRO A 2 8.56 -7.20 -6.95
CA PRO A 2 7.77 -7.68 -8.09
C PRO A 2 6.37 -7.06 -8.08
N PHE A 3 5.96 -6.49 -9.21
CA PHE A 3 4.62 -5.94 -9.42
C PHE A 3 4.30 -6.00 -10.91
N ALA A 4 3.27 -6.76 -11.27
CA ALA A 4 2.96 -7.11 -12.66
C ALA A 4 1.45 -7.06 -12.95
N ALA A 5 1.04 -7.36 -14.18
CA ALA A 5 -0.34 -7.24 -14.67
C ALA A 5 -1.43 -7.88 -13.76
N GLY A 6 -1.10 -8.98 -13.07
CA GLY A 6 -2.01 -9.69 -12.16
C GLY A 6 -2.09 -9.12 -10.74
N ASP A 7 -1.29 -8.09 -10.43
CA ASP A 7 -1.23 -7.47 -9.12
C ASP A 7 -2.08 -6.22 -9.02
N ASP A 8 -2.48 -5.90 -7.79
CA ASP A 8 -3.27 -4.72 -7.44
C ASP A 8 -2.61 -3.93 -6.31
N TRP A 9 -2.42 -2.63 -6.53
CA TRP A 9 -1.83 -1.72 -5.55
C TRP A 9 -2.90 -0.76 -5.02
N LEU A 10 -3.07 -0.71 -3.70
CA LEU A 10 -3.92 0.30 -3.06
C LEU A 10 -3.30 1.69 -3.21
N LEU A 11 -4.07 2.68 -3.66
CA LEU A 11 -3.72 4.10 -3.54
C LEU A 11 -3.82 4.54 -2.07
N SER A 12 -2.87 4.08 -1.26
CA SER A 12 -2.88 4.17 0.20
C SER A 12 -2.29 5.47 0.77
N LEU A 13 -1.71 6.31 -0.09
CA LEU A 13 -1.08 7.58 0.27
C LEU A 13 -1.59 8.72 -0.61
N PRO A 14 -1.64 9.97 -0.11
CA PRO A 14 -2.23 11.09 -0.84
C PRO A 14 -1.48 11.44 -2.13
N LEU A 15 -2.24 11.80 -3.18
CA LEU A 15 -1.69 12.19 -4.49
C LEU A 15 -0.92 13.53 -4.47
N PHE A 16 -1.18 14.39 -3.47
CA PHE A 16 -0.41 15.62 -3.26
C PHE A 16 0.97 15.37 -2.63
N HIS A 17 1.35 14.12 -2.37
CA HIS A 17 2.66 13.73 -1.91
C HIS A 17 3.33 12.78 -2.93
N VAL A 18 4.65 12.88 -3.09
CA VAL A 18 5.42 12.08 -4.06
C VAL A 18 5.26 10.57 -3.84
N SER A 19 4.97 10.14 -2.62
CA SER A 19 4.72 8.73 -2.31
C SER A 19 3.43 8.21 -2.96
N GLY A 20 2.36 9.01 -2.99
CA GLY A 20 1.11 8.67 -3.67
C GLY A 20 1.27 8.70 -5.18
N GLN A 21 1.97 9.71 -5.72
CA GLN A 21 2.29 9.79 -7.15
C GLN A 21 3.14 8.59 -7.61
N GLY A 22 4.08 8.15 -6.78
CA GLY A 22 4.88 6.95 -7.05
C GLY A 22 4.03 5.69 -7.22
N ILE A 23 2.89 5.57 -6.52
CA ILE A 23 1.96 4.45 -6.71
C ILE A 23 1.34 4.50 -8.11
N VAL A 24 0.87 5.68 -8.53
CA VAL A 24 0.29 5.89 -9.87
C VAL A 24 1.29 5.53 -10.96
N TRP A 25 2.54 5.99 -10.84
CA TRP A 25 3.57 5.68 -11.83
C TRP A 25 3.94 4.20 -11.87
N ARG A 26 4.05 3.53 -10.72
CA ARG A 26 4.30 2.08 -10.69
C ARG A 26 3.18 1.29 -11.35
N TRP A 27 1.93 1.68 -11.09
CA TRP A 27 0.75 1.10 -11.74
C TRP A 27 0.80 1.24 -13.26
N LEU A 28 0.99 2.46 -13.77
CA LEU A 28 1.03 2.73 -15.21
C LEU A 28 2.19 2.01 -15.89
N LEU A 29 3.38 2.01 -15.29
CA LEU A 29 4.57 1.35 -15.84
C LEU A 29 4.42 -0.18 -15.90
N ALA A 30 3.77 -0.79 -14.91
CA ALA A 30 3.59 -2.24 -14.84
C ALA A 30 2.41 -2.77 -15.66
N GLY A 31 1.49 -1.89 -16.09
CA GLY A 31 0.22 -2.30 -16.69
C GLY A 31 -0.63 -3.16 -15.75
N ALA A 32 -0.54 -2.88 -14.44
CA ALA A 32 -1.18 -3.65 -13.38
C ALA A 32 -2.55 -3.06 -13.00
N ARG A 33 -3.02 -3.31 -11.78
CA ARG A 33 -4.26 -2.75 -11.23
C ARG A 33 -3.98 -1.73 -10.13
N LEU A 34 -4.85 -0.72 -10.04
CA LEU A 34 -4.86 0.28 -8.98
C LEU A 34 -6.22 0.27 -8.30
N THR A 35 -6.23 0.07 -6.99
CA THR A 35 -7.43 0.19 -6.16
C THR A 35 -7.50 1.60 -5.57
N VAL A 36 -8.62 2.28 -5.80
CA VAL A 36 -8.98 3.54 -5.13
C VAL A 36 -10.26 3.30 -4.33
N ARG A 37 -10.26 3.69 -3.05
CA ARG A 37 -11.41 3.56 -2.16
C ARG A 37 -11.58 4.85 -1.38
N ASP A 38 -12.82 5.16 -1.03
CA ASP A 38 -13.11 6.19 -0.05
C ASP A 38 -12.48 5.84 1.31
N LYS A 39 -12.35 6.85 2.15
CA LYS A 39 -11.68 6.71 3.44
C LYS A 39 -12.46 5.78 4.36
N GLN A 40 -11.86 4.64 4.66
CA GLN A 40 -12.34 3.62 5.59
C GLN A 40 -11.13 3.03 6.36
N PRO A 41 -11.33 2.13 7.33
CA PRO A 41 -10.21 1.49 8.03
C PRO A 41 -9.23 0.84 7.04
N LEU A 42 -7.92 0.98 7.28
CA LEU A 42 -6.88 0.56 6.34
C LEU A 42 -6.97 -0.93 5.98
N ALA A 43 -7.25 -1.79 6.96
CA ALA A 43 -7.45 -3.23 6.73
C ALA A 43 -8.57 -3.51 5.70
N GLN A 44 -9.68 -2.78 5.78
CA GLN A 44 -10.77 -2.88 4.82
C GLN A 44 -10.38 -2.32 3.45
N MET A 45 -9.59 -1.23 3.41
CA MET A 45 -9.06 -0.71 2.14
C MET A 45 -8.11 -1.67 1.44
N LEU A 46 -7.41 -2.51 2.20
CA LEU A 46 -6.43 -3.47 1.67
C LEU A 46 -7.06 -4.78 1.18
N HIS A 47 -8.34 -5.03 1.46
CA HIS A 47 -9.00 -6.28 1.08
C HIS A 47 -8.90 -6.52 -0.43
N GLY A 48 -8.34 -7.65 -0.85
CA GLY A 48 -8.12 -8.00 -2.27
C GLY A 48 -6.96 -7.28 -2.96
N CYS A 49 -6.25 -6.37 -2.27
CA CYS A 49 -5.03 -5.75 -2.78
C CYS A 49 -3.84 -6.69 -2.53
N THR A 50 -2.85 -6.61 -3.41
CA THR A 50 -1.59 -7.37 -3.28
C THR A 50 -0.43 -6.50 -2.80
N HIS A 51 -0.53 -5.18 -3.00
CA HIS A 51 0.53 -4.23 -2.74
C HIS A 51 0.01 -2.98 -2.04
N ALA A 52 0.85 -2.39 -1.19
CA ALA A 52 0.56 -1.12 -0.52
C ALA A 52 1.84 -0.32 -0.28
N SER A 53 1.71 1.00 -0.21
CA SER A 53 2.76 1.88 0.31
C SER A 53 2.28 2.48 1.63
N LEU A 54 3.03 2.29 2.72
CA LEU A 54 2.59 2.66 4.06
C LEU A 54 3.65 3.50 4.77
N VAL A 55 3.22 4.38 5.67
CA VAL A 55 4.12 4.92 6.70
C VAL A 55 4.25 3.90 7.84
N PRO A 56 5.35 3.90 8.62
CA PRO A 56 5.57 2.89 9.67
C PRO A 56 4.41 2.74 10.67
N THR A 57 3.76 3.84 11.03
CA THR A 57 2.62 3.84 11.96
C THR A 57 1.38 3.15 11.39
N GLN A 58 1.18 3.16 10.07
CA GLN A 58 0.09 2.43 9.42
C GLN A 58 0.32 0.92 9.49
N LEU A 59 1.55 0.47 9.22
CA LEU A 59 1.89 -0.95 9.34
C LEU A 59 1.77 -1.43 10.79
N TRP A 60 2.25 -0.63 11.75
CA TRP A 60 2.16 -0.98 13.17
C TRP A 60 0.70 -1.17 13.63
N ARG A 61 -0.23 -0.33 13.16
CA ARG A 61 -1.67 -0.51 13.41
C ARG A 61 -2.19 -1.83 12.85
N LEU A 62 -1.85 -2.17 11.60
CA LEU A 62 -2.29 -3.43 10.98
C LEU A 62 -1.81 -4.66 11.77
N LEU A 63 -0.57 -4.63 12.26
CA LEU A 63 0.00 -5.72 13.04
C LEU A 63 -0.64 -5.88 14.42
N ASN A 64 -0.92 -4.77 15.11
CA ASN A 64 -1.56 -4.84 16.44
C ASN A 64 -3.04 -5.18 16.39
N ASP A 65 -3.72 -4.81 15.31
CA ASP A 65 -5.15 -5.11 15.13
C ASP A 65 -5.37 -6.55 14.60
N ASP A 66 -4.30 -7.36 14.51
CA ASP A 66 -4.28 -8.70 13.89
C ASP A 66 -5.04 -8.74 12.54
N ALA A 67 -4.83 -7.67 11.75
CA ALA A 67 -5.60 -7.46 10.53
C ALA A 67 -5.26 -8.55 9.51
N ALA A 68 -6.26 -9.33 9.11
CA ALA A 68 -6.13 -10.31 8.04
C ALA A 68 -5.91 -9.60 6.69
N VAL A 69 -4.64 -9.44 6.31
CA VAL A 69 -4.22 -8.84 5.04
C VAL A 69 -3.47 -9.87 4.19
N SER A 70 -3.76 -9.91 2.89
CA SER A 70 -3.16 -10.84 1.91
C SER A 70 -2.15 -10.15 1.00
N LEU A 71 -1.31 -9.28 1.56
CA LEU A 71 -0.33 -8.50 0.80
C LEU A 71 0.89 -9.35 0.43
N LYS A 72 1.28 -9.27 -0.84
CA LYS A 72 2.54 -9.83 -1.35
C LYS A 72 3.74 -8.98 -0.93
N ALA A 73 3.56 -7.65 -0.90
CA ALA A 73 4.60 -6.75 -0.42
C ALA A 73 4.05 -5.39 0.06
N VAL A 74 4.80 -4.79 1.00
CA VAL A 74 4.57 -3.45 1.55
C VAL A 74 5.82 -2.61 1.34
N LEU A 75 5.67 -1.44 0.73
CA LEU A 75 6.72 -0.43 0.65
C LEU A 75 6.58 0.56 1.81
N LEU A 76 7.57 0.60 2.71
CA LEU A 76 7.61 1.54 3.83
C LEU A 76 8.42 2.80 3.48
N GLY A 77 7.98 3.95 3.95
CA GLY A 77 8.71 5.20 3.78
C GLY A 77 8.14 6.37 4.58
N GLY A 78 8.73 7.55 4.42
CA GLY A 78 8.28 8.79 5.05
C GLY A 78 8.71 8.99 6.50
N ALA A 79 9.37 8.00 7.12
CA ALA A 79 9.97 8.10 8.45
C ALA A 79 11.04 7.00 8.64
N SER A 80 11.78 7.08 9.75
CA SER A 80 12.72 6.03 10.17
C SER A 80 11.97 4.70 10.38
N ILE A 81 12.52 3.63 9.80
CA ILE A 81 12.05 2.26 9.98
C ILE A 81 13.00 1.60 10.96
N ARG A 82 12.52 1.26 12.15
CA ARG A 82 13.33 0.53 13.15
C ARG A 82 13.22 -0.96 12.85
N SER A 83 14.35 -1.62 12.64
CA SER A 83 14.46 -3.06 12.85
C SER A 83 14.58 -3.30 14.36
N ASN A 84 13.77 -4.22 14.89
CA ASN A 84 13.99 -4.73 16.25
C ASN A 84 15.34 -5.46 16.33
#